data_AF-A0A524PF91-F1
#
_entry.id   AF-A0A524PF91-F1
#
_cell.length_a   1.000
_cell.length_b   1.000
_cell.length_c   1.000
_cell.angle_alpha   90.00
_cell.angle_beta   90.00
_cell.angle_gamma   90.00
#
_symmetry.space_group_name_H-M   'P 1'
#
loop_
_entity.id
_entity.type
_entity.pdbx_description
1 polymer ?
#
loop_
_entity_poly.entity_id
_entity_poly.type
_entity_poly.pdbx_seq_one_letter_code
_entity_poly.pdbx_strand_id
1 'polypeptide(L)'
;MTRVFFICACGAIILSAATASAATLTVDGGYLYTFNRAVSIDAPTIAATIDIKPESLQRTSHGEPVMAFIDLPSPFGPHDVEAGSIRMRGGEGSWISPEHVQITGHRLEARFGRSEVIELVSDVIAPDTVVLTVCGVIGTGAGDCPFEGTDTVRIVG
;
A
#
# COMPACT_ATOMS: atom_id res chain seq x y z
N MET A 1 50.55 64.17 16.90
CA MET A 1 50.77 63.92 18.34
C MET A 1 49.80 62.83 18.77
N THR A 2 50.37 61.66 19.07
CA THR A 2 49.90 60.47 19.81
C THR A 2 48.66 60.72 20.70
N ARG A 3 47.63 59.85 20.74
CA ARG A 3 47.64 58.62 21.55
C ARG A 3 46.54 57.61 21.19
N VAL A 4 46.99 56.36 21.19
CA VAL A 4 46.27 55.09 21.23
C VAL A 4 45.61 54.91 22.60
N PHE A 5 44.38 54.39 22.64
CA PHE A 5 43.88 53.60 23.76
C PHE A 5 43.25 52.30 23.24
N PHE A 6 43.87 51.20 23.65
CA PHE A 6 43.42 49.82 23.58
C PHE A 6 42.20 49.62 24.49
N ILE A 7 41.13 49.00 24.01
CA ILE A 7 40.33 48.05 24.80
C ILE A 7 39.90 46.89 23.90
N CYS A 8 40.47 45.72 24.21
CA CYS A 8 40.01 44.40 23.78
C CYS A 8 38.58 44.14 24.29
N ALA A 9 37.71 43.65 23.42
CA ALA A 9 36.62 42.78 23.84
C ALA A 9 36.43 41.69 22.77
N CYS A 10 36.66 40.47 23.21
CA CYS A 10 36.58 39.23 22.46
C CYS A 10 35.21 39.06 21.78
N GLY A 11 35.23 38.77 20.49
CA GLY A 11 34.07 38.30 19.74
C GLY A 11 34.53 37.30 18.69
N ALA A 12 34.93 36.12 19.15
CA ALA A 12 35.20 34.98 18.27
C ALA A 12 33.88 34.60 17.58
N ILE A 13 33.74 34.93 16.29
CA ILE A 13 32.71 34.31 15.45
C ILE A 13 33.44 33.45 14.43
N ILE A 14 33.40 32.18 14.79
CA ILE A 14 33.75 30.94 14.11
C ILE A 14 33.75 31.08 12.58
N LEU A 15 34.95 30.91 12.02
CA LEU A 15 35.18 30.55 10.64
C LEU A 15 34.69 29.10 10.44
N SER A 16 33.48 28.90 9.94
CA SER A 16 33.10 27.63 9.31
C SER A 16 33.21 27.80 7.80
N ALA A 17 34.42 27.56 7.29
CA ALA A 17 34.60 27.31 5.86
C ALA A 17 33.75 26.09 5.50
N ALA A 18 32.68 26.29 4.74
CA ALA A 18 31.94 25.20 4.13
C ALA A 18 32.89 24.53 3.13
N THR A 19 33.49 23.41 3.51
CA THR A 19 34.18 22.55 2.55
C THR A 19 33.13 21.91 1.66
N ALA A 20 32.86 22.55 0.52
CA ALA A 20 32.28 21.86 -0.61
C ALA A 20 33.28 20.78 -1.03
N SER A 21 33.01 19.52 -0.69
CA SER A 21 33.78 18.40 -1.23
C SER A 21 33.41 18.28 -2.71
N ALA A 22 34.15 18.96 -3.58
CA ALA A 22 34.09 18.71 -5.01
C ALA A 22 34.75 17.35 -5.26
N ALA A 23 33.95 16.29 -5.31
CA ALA A 23 34.40 15.02 -5.86
C ALA A 23 34.70 15.25 -7.35
N THR A 24 35.98 15.36 -7.68
CA THR A 24 36.42 15.51 -9.07
C THR A 24 36.60 14.11 -9.64
N LEU A 25 35.69 13.68 -10.52
CA LEU A 25 35.82 12.44 -11.25
C LEU A 25 36.73 12.69 -12.46
N THR A 26 38.02 12.36 -12.33
CA THR A 26 38.95 12.37 -13.47
C THR A 26 38.79 11.06 -14.23
N VAL A 27 38.16 11.12 -15.40
CA VAL A 27 38.04 9.96 -16.31
C VAL A 27 39.18 10.05 -17.32
N ASP A 28 40.15 9.15 -17.20
CA ASP A 28 41.30 9.10 -18.11
C ASP A 28 40.87 8.42 -19.43
N GLY A 29 40.68 9.22 -20.49
CA GLY A 29 40.64 8.75 -21.88
C GLY A 29 39.61 7.68 -22.28
N GLY A 30 38.52 7.48 -21.53
CA GLY A 30 37.52 6.45 -21.80
C GLY A 30 36.14 6.97 -22.24
N TYR A 31 35.33 6.11 -22.87
CA TYR A 31 33.91 6.39 -23.12
C TYR A 31 33.12 6.33 -21.81
N LEU A 32 32.46 7.43 -21.45
CA LEU A 32 31.53 7.47 -20.33
C LEU A 32 30.22 6.79 -20.75
N TYR A 33 29.97 5.59 -20.26
CA TYR A 33 28.67 4.93 -20.43
C TYR A 33 27.73 5.38 -19.31
N THR A 34 26.77 6.23 -19.64
CA THR A 34 25.64 6.53 -18.76
C THR A 34 24.56 5.48 -18.96
N PHE A 35 24.31 4.67 -17.94
CA PHE A 35 23.16 3.77 -17.92
C PHE A 35 22.03 4.48 -17.19
N ASN A 36 21.01 4.91 -17.93
CA ASN A 36 19.75 5.34 -17.33
C ASN A 36 19.03 4.10 -16.78
N ARG A 37 19.20 3.83 -15.49
CA ARG A 37 18.39 2.83 -14.80
C ARG A 37 17.17 3.54 -14.23
N ALA A 38 16.00 3.28 -14.82
CA ALA A 38 14.74 3.66 -14.19
C ALA A 38 14.64 2.92 -12.85
N VAL A 39 14.67 3.67 -11.76
CA VAL A 39 14.35 3.14 -10.44
C VAL A 39 12.84 3.29 -10.30
N SER A 40 12.10 2.18 -10.35
CA SER A 40 10.71 2.16 -9.90
C SER A 40 10.74 2.36 -8.38
N ILE A 41 10.29 3.51 -7.92
CA ILE A 41 9.98 3.70 -6.51
C ILE A 41 8.56 3.22 -6.37
N ASP A 42 8.38 1.99 -5.90
CA ASP A 42 7.05 1.44 -5.68
C ASP A 42 6.29 2.38 -4.74
N ALA A 43 5.10 2.81 -5.16
CA ALA A 43 4.24 3.64 -4.34
C ALA A 43 3.91 2.88 -3.05
N PRO A 44 3.95 3.55 -1.88
CA PRO A 44 3.63 2.87 -0.62
C PRO A 44 2.18 2.36 -0.65
N THR A 45 1.98 1.09 -0.29
CA THR A 45 0.65 0.50 -0.18
C THR A 45 -0.14 1.15 0.95
N ILE A 46 -1.34 1.62 0.63
CA ILE A 46 -2.28 2.20 1.58
C ILE A 46 -2.95 1.07 2.38
N ALA A 47 -2.92 1.17 3.71
CA ALA A 47 -3.63 0.23 4.57
C ALA A 47 -5.14 0.57 4.58
N ALA A 48 -5.96 -0.32 4.03
CA ALA A 48 -7.41 -0.24 4.06
C ALA A 48 -7.98 -1.01 5.25
N THR A 49 -9.10 -0.53 5.79
CA THR A 49 -9.88 -1.30 6.77
C THR A 49 -10.87 -2.16 5.99
N ILE A 50 -10.83 -3.47 6.23
CA ILE A 50 -11.65 -4.47 5.54
C ILE A 50 -12.55 -5.14 6.57
N ASP A 51 -13.84 -5.26 6.26
CA ASP A 51 -14.82 -6.05 7.01
C ASP A 51 -15.50 -7.03 6.06
N ILE A 52 -15.41 -8.32 6.33
CA ILE A 52 -15.92 -9.39 5.48
C ILE A 52 -17.13 -10.02 6.14
N LYS A 53 -18.24 -10.08 5.40
CA LYS A 53 -19.48 -10.73 5.81
C LYS A 53 -19.87 -11.85 4.83
N PRO A 54 -20.39 -12.98 5.32
CA PRO A 54 -20.56 -13.32 6.73
C PRO A 54 -19.22 -13.65 7.41
N GLU A 55 -19.15 -13.42 8.73
CA GLU A 55 -17.97 -13.76 9.56
C GLU A 55 -17.73 -15.27 9.70
N SER A 56 -18.71 -16.08 9.26
CA SER A 56 -18.63 -17.53 9.27
C SER A 56 -19.09 -18.11 7.94
N LEU A 57 -18.28 -19.00 7.37
CA LEU A 57 -18.56 -19.71 6.13
C LEU A 57 -18.74 -21.19 6.39
N GLN A 58 -19.96 -21.68 6.18
CA GLN A 58 -20.24 -23.11 6.04
C GLN A 58 -19.91 -23.59 4.63
N ARG A 59 -19.10 -24.65 4.52
CA ARG A 59 -18.67 -25.22 3.23
C ARG A 59 -19.80 -25.82 2.42
N THR A 60 -20.78 -26.40 3.10
CA THR A 60 -21.93 -27.08 2.50
C THR A 60 -23.08 -26.14 2.15
N SER A 61 -22.98 -24.86 2.53
CA SER A 61 -24.06 -23.89 2.33
C SER A 61 -23.97 -23.19 0.98
N HIS A 62 -25.10 -23.15 0.26
CA HIS A 62 -25.33 -22.32 -0.93
C HIS A 62 -25.87 -20.92 -0.56
N GLY A 63 -25.60 -20.45 0.66
CA GLY A 63 -26.15 -19.22 1.22
C GLY A 63 -25.65 -17.94 0.54
N GLU A 64 -25.77 -16.84 1.28
CA GLU A 64 -25.45 -15.49 0.81
C GLU A 64 -24.00 -15.36 0.28
N PRO A 65 -23.79 -14.46 -0.71
CA PRO A 65 -22.45 -14.14 -1.22
C PRO A 65 -21.56 -13.58 -0.13
N VAL A 66 -20.25 -13.57 -0.38
CA VAL A 66 -19.29 -12.97 0.55
C VAL A 66 -19.11 -11.51 0.17
N MET A 67 -19.42 -10.62 1.10
CA MET A 67 -19.30 -9.17 0.94
C MET A 67 -18.03 -8.70 1.65
N ALA A 68 -17.19 -7.93 0.96
CA ALA A 68 -16.11 -7.17 1.56
C ALA A 68 -16.47 -5.68 1.56
N PHE A 69 -16.51 -5.09 2.75
CA PHE A 69 -16.66 -3.65 2.96
C PHE A 69 -15.27 -3.05 3.11
N ILE A 70 -14.94 -2.10 2.23
CA ILE A 70 -13.62 -1.51 2.11
C ILE A 70 -13.72 -0.03 2.51
N ASP A 71 -13.04 0.31 3.59
CA ASP A 71 -12.90 1.67 4.13
C ASP A 71 -11.46 2.14 3.93
N LEU A 72 -11.30 3.22 3.14
CA LEU A 72 -10.00 3.83 2.89
C LEU A 72 -9.71 4.96 3.88
N PRO A 73 -8.43 5.17 4.27
CA PRO A 73 -8.05 6.31 5.09
C PRO A 73 -8.14 7.62 4.29
N SER A 74 -8.47 8.71 4.97
CA SER A 74 -8.42 10.07 4.40
C SER A 74 -7.01 10.37 3.85
N PRO A 75 -6.87 11.02 2.69
CA PRO A 75 -7.92 11.74 1.93
C PRO A 75 -8.69 10.88 0.90
N PHE A 76 -8.44 9.57 0.83
CA PHE A 76 -9.02 8.72 -0.21
C PHE A 76 -10.47 8.36 0.09
N GLY A 77 -11.29 8.35 -0.96
CA GLY A 77 -12.68 7.93 -0.93
C GLY A 77 -12.96 6.74 -1.86
N PRO A 78 -14.17 6.14 -1.76
CA PRO A 78 -14.55 4.99 -2.57
C PRO A 78 -14.59 5.29 -4.08
N HIS A 79 -14.77 6.55 -4.47
CA HIS A 79 -14.75 6.99 -5.87
C HIS A 79 -13.35 7.05 -6.49
N ASP A 80 -12.30 7.05 -5.65
CA ASP A 80 -10.93 7.09 -6.14
C ASP A 80 -10.43 5.67 -6.49
N VAL A 81 -11.17 4.63 -6.12
CA VAL A 81 -10.79 3.23 -6.38
C VAL A 81 -11.17 2.80 -7.79
N GLU A 82 -10.22 2.19 -8.49
CA GLU A 82 -10.52 1.47 -9.73
C GLU A 82 -11.26 0.17 -9.39
N ALA A 83 -12.59 0.14 -9.52
CA ALA A 83 -13.41 -1.02 -9.15
C ALA A 83 -12.96 -2.35 -9.79
N GLY A 84 -12.46 -2.30 -11.03
CA GLY A 84 -11.96 -3.47 -11.76
C GLY A 84 -10.63 -4.03 -11.24
N SER A 85 -9.92 -3.28 -10.39
CA SER A 85 -8.66 -3.69 -9.77
C SER A 85 -8.84 -4.50 -8.49
N ILE A 86 -10.05 -4.52 -7.92
CA ILE A 86 -10.31 -5.14 -6.61
C ILE A 86 -10.16 -6.66 -6.71
N ARG A 87 -9.39 -7.25 -5.80
CA ARG A 87 -9.15 -8.70 -5.73
C ARG A 87 -9.17 -9.19 -4.28
N MET A 88 -9.50 -10.46 -4.09
CA MET A 88 -9.43 -11.16 -2.80
C MET A 88 -8.58 -12.41 -2.90
N ARG A 89 -7.83 -12.76 -1.85
CA ARG A 89 -7.14 -14.04 -1.69
C ARG A 89 -7.31 -14.58 -0.26
N GLY A 90 -7.20 -15.89 -0.10
CA GLY A 90 -7.00 -16.55 1.20
C GLY A 90 -5.62 -17.20 1.25
N GLY A 91 -4.82 -16.92 2.29
CA GLY A 91 -3.47 -17.47 2.43
C GLY A 91 -2.57 -17.23 1.20
N GLU A 92 -1.91 -18.29 0.73
CA GLU A 92 -1.09 -18.29 -0.49
C GLU A 92 -1.88 -18.65 -1.76
N GLY A 93 -3.22 -18.63 -1.69
CA GLY A 93 -4.11 -18.97 -2.80
C GLY A 93 -4.08 -17.95 -3.95
N SER A 94 -4.82 -18.29 -5.01
CA SER A 94 -4.99 -17.41 -6.17
C SER A 94 -5.86 -16.20 -5.83
N TRP A 95 -5.73 -15.13 -6.63
CA TRP A 95 -6.62 -13.96 -6.51
C TRP A 95 -7.93 -14.20 -7.26
N ILE A 96 -9.05 -13.93 -6.60
CA ILE A 96 -10.38 -13.89 -7.22
C ILE A 96 -10.86 -12.45 -7.38
N SER A 97 -11.76 -12.23 -8.34
CA SER A 97 -12.36 -10.92 -8.60
C SER A 97 -13.80 -10.89 -8.05
N PRO A 98 -14.30 -9.73 -7.61
CA PRO A 98 -15.70 -9.62 -7.22
C PRO A 98 -16.62 -9.76 -8.44
N GLU A 99 -17.78 -10.39 -8.24
CA GLU A 99 -18.89 -10.43 -9.20
C GLU A 99 -19.51 -9.05 -9.41
N HIS A 100 -19.52 -8.23 -8.35
CA HIS A 100 -20.10 -6.90 -8.37
C HIS A 100 -19.37 -5.97 -7.39
N VAL A 101 -19.21 -4.71 -7.78
CA VAL A 101 -18.64 -3.65 -6.93
C VAL A 101 -19.59 -2.46 -6.96
N GLN A 102 -19.95 -1.96 -5.80
CA GLN A 102 -20.81 -0.79 -5.66
C GLN A 102 -20.34 0.11 -4.51
N ILE A 103 -20.81 1.35 -4.51
CA ILE A 103 -20.53 2.33 -3.45
C ILE A 103 -21.81 2.52 -2.64
N THR A 104 -21.73 2.25 -1.34
CA THR A 104 -22.85 2.42 -0.40
C THR A 104 -22.44 3.40 0.69
N GLY A 105 -22.96 4.63 0.60
CA GLY A 105 -22.57 5.73 1.48
C GLY A 105 -21.11 6.12 1.28
N HIS A 106 -20.27 5.89 2.28
CA HIS A 106 -18.83 6.21 2.25
C HIS A 106 -17.95 4.98 2.05
N ARG A 107 -18.55 3.80 1.85
CA ARG A 107 -17.84 2.52 1.74
C ARG A 107 -17.90 1.97 0.33
N LEU A 108 -16.87 1.25 -0.03
CA LEU A 108 -16.87 0.42 -1.23
C LEU A 108 -17.25 -1.00 -0.84
N GLU A 109 -18.25 -1.56 -1.53
CA GLU A 109 -18.76 -2.90 -1.30
C GLU A 109 -18.39 -3.78 -2.49
N ALA A 110 -17.59 -4.82 -2.24
CA ALA A 110 -17.21 -5.81 -3.22
C ALA A 110 -17.87 -7.15 -2.89
N ARG A 111 -18.66 -7.67 -3.83
CA ARG A 111 -19.39 -8.93 -3.70
C ARG A 111 -18.64 -10.05 -4.41
N PHE A 112 -18.28 -11.09 -3.69
CA PHE A 112 -17.59 -12.27 -4.19
C PHE A 112 -18.51 -13.48 -4.20
N GLY A 113 -18.34 -14.30 -5.24
CA GLY A 113 -19.05 -15.56 -5.37
C GLY A 113 -18.69 -16.49 -4.23
N ARG A 114 -19.70 -17.01 -3.51
CA ARG A 114 -19.48 -17.87 -2.35
C ARG A 114 -18.68 -19.13 -2.70
N SER A 115 -18.95 -19.73 -3.86
CA SER A 115 -18.23 -20.91 -4.34
C SER A 115 -16.74 -20.63 -4.56
N GLU A 116 -16.41 -19.48 -5.12
CA GLU A 116 -15.01 -19.07 -5.36
C GLU A 116 -14.27 -18.85 -4.04
N VAL A 117 -14.93 -18.22 -3.06
CA VAL A 117 -14.34 -18.03 -1.72
C VAL A 117 -14.18 -19.36 -0.98
N ILE A 118 -15.11 -20.31 -1.14
CA ILE A 118 -14.98 -21.66 -0.57
C ILE A 118 -13.80 -22.41 -1.21
N GLU A 119 -13.60 -22.25 -2.52
CA GLU A 119 -12.46 -22.83 -3.24
C GLU A 119 -11.13 -22.27 -2.72
N LEU A 120 -11.06 -20.96 -2.44
CA LEU A 120 -9.88 -20.31 -1.83
C LEU A 120 -9.49 -20.87 -0.46
N VAL A 121 -10.45 -21.41 0.29
CA VAL A 121 -10.23 -21.94 1.64
C VAL A 121 -10.44 -23.45 1.71
N SER A 122 -10.38 -24.13 0.57
CA SER A 122 -10.71 -25.57 0.46
C SER A 122 -9.69 -26.47 1.17
N ASP A 123 -8.45 -26.02 1.26
CA ASP A 123 -7.31 -26.68 1.91
C ASP A 123 -7.31 -26.56 3.44
N VAL A 124 -8.07 -25.62 3.98
CA VAL A 124 -8.21 -25.40 5.43
C VAL A 124 -8.93 -26.59 6.09
N ILE A 125 -8.62 -26.94 7.33
CA ILE A 125 -9.32 -28.02 8.04
C ILE A 125 -10.32 -27.41 9.02
N ALA A 126 -11.62 -27.52 8.73
CA ALA A 126 -12.66 -26.97 9.60
C ALA A 126 -12.78 -27.76 10.93
N PRO A 127 -13.12 -27.10 12.07
CA PRO A 127 -13.33 -25.66 12.22
C PRO A 127 -12.02 -24.88 12.40
N ASP A 128 -11.85 -23.80 11.64
CA ASP A 128 -10.67 -22.93 11.73
C ASP A 128 -10.99 -21.49 11.31
N THR A 129 -10.07 -20.56 11.54
CA THR A 129 -10.18 -19.16 11.12
C THR A 129 -9.15 -18.84 10.05
N VAL A 130 -9.60 -18.28 8.93
CA VAL A 130 -8.76 -17.93 7.79
C VAL A 130 -8.65 -16.43 7.66
N VAL A 131 -7.44 -15.95 7.38
CA VAL A 131 -7.20 -14.55 7.01
C VAL A 131 -7.44 -14.41 5.51
N LEU A 132 -8.38 -13.54 5.15
CA LEU A 132 -8.63 -13.13 3.78
C LEU A 132 -8.01 -11.75 3.57
N THR A 133 -7.30 -11.58 2.46
CA THR A 133 -6.69 -10.31 2.05
C THR A 133 -7.49 -9.74 0.88
N VAL A 134 -7.81 -8.45 0.95
CA VAL A 134 -8.44 -7.70 -0.14
C VAL A 134 -7.50 -6.58 -0.55
N CYS A 135 -7.27 -6.44 -1.86
CA CYS A 135 -6.45 -5.38 -2.42
C CYS A 135 -7.11 -4.72 -3.62
N GLY A 136 -6.55 -3.60 -4.05
CA GLY A 136 -6.93 -2.89 -5.26
C GLY A 136 -6.03 -1.68 -5.49
N VAL A 137 -6.45 -0.81 -6.42
CA VAL A 137 -5.71 0.38 -6.83
C VAL A 137 -6.59 1.61 -6.69
N ILE A 138 -5.98 2.69 -6.20
CA ILE A 138 -6.54 4.04 -6.15
C ILE A 138 -5.90 4.87 -7.26
N GLY A 139 -6.73 5.56 -8.03
CA GLY A 139 -6.35 6.33 -9.21
C GLY A 139 -6.62 5.61 -10.52
N THR A 140 -6.47 6.33 -11.62
CA THR A 140 -6.54 5.78 -12.99
C THR A 140 -5.35 6.32 -13.78
N GLY A 141 -4.14 5.76 -13.61
CA GLY A 141 -3.01 6.08 -14.48
C GLY A 141 -1.61 6.02 -13.86
N ALA A 142 -0.69 6.87 -14.32
CA ALA A 142 0.75 6.80 -14.02
C ALA A 142 1.15 7.07 -12.54
N GLY A 143 0.18 7.14 -11.63
CA GLY A 143 0.35 7.33 -10.19
C GLY A 143 -0.55 6.41 -9.36
N ASP A 144 -0.88 5.24 -9.90
CA ASP A 144 -1.66 4.19 -9.24
C ASP A 144 -1.10 3.89 -7.84
N CYS A 145 -1.94 4.04 -6.82
CA CYS A 145 -1.56 3.80 -5.44
C CYS A 145 -2.26 2.52 -4.96
N PRO A 146 -1.52 1.42 -4.71
CA PRO A 146 -2.14 0.19 -4.27
C PRO A 146 -2.69 0.36 -2.86
N PHE A 147 -3.80 -0.31 -2.56
CA PHE A 147 -4.27 -0.50 -1.19
C PHE A 147 -4.42 -1.99 -0.87
N GLU A 148 -4.28 -2.31 0.41
CA GLU A 148 -4.44 -3.65 0.93
C GLU A 148 -5.04 -3.61 2.34
N GLY A 149 -5.87 -4.59 2.66
CA GLY A 149 -6.26 -4.87 4.02
C GLY A 149 -6.69 -6.32 4.18
N THR A 150 -6.91 -6.72 5.42
CA THR A 150 -7.21 -8.10 5.77
C THR A 150 -8.36 -8.18 6.76
N ASP A 151 -9.12 -9.26 6.69
CA ASP A 151 -10.08 -9.63 7.72
C ASP A 151 -10.08 -11.17 7.93
N THR A 152 -10.70 -11.62 9.01
CA THR A 152 -10.76 -13.03 9.39
C THR A 152 -12.16 -13.60 9.22
N VAL A 153 -12.25 -14.80 8.67
CA VAL A 153 -13.50 -15.54 8.51
C VAL A 153 -13.38 -16.93 9.11
N ARG A 154 -14.38 -17.33 9.89
CA ARG A 154 -14.46 -18.66 10.50
C ARG A 154 -15.02 -19.68 9.51
N ILE A 155 -14.28 -20.74 9.25
CA ILE A 155 -14.76 -21.87 8.45
C ILE A 155 -15.44 -22.87 9.37
N VAL A 156 -16.69 -23.19 9.04
CA VAL A 156 -17.51 -24.18 9.73
C VAL A 156 -17.73 -25.37 8.77
N GLY A 157 -17.60 -26.58 9.31
CA GLY A 157 -17.76 -27.83 8.55
C GLY A 157 -19.13 -27.98 7.92
#